data_AF-A0A0K2ZMC4-F1
#
_entry.id   AF-A0A0K2ZMC4-F1
#
_cell.length_a   1.000
_cell.length_b   1.000
_cell.length_c   1.000
_cell.angle_alpha   90.00
_cell.angle_beta   90.00
_cell.angle_gamma   90.00
#
_symmetry.space_group_name_H-M   'P 1'
#
loop_
_entity.id
_entity.type
_entity.pdbx_description
1 polymer ?
#
loop_
_entity_poly.entity_id
_entity_poly.type
_entity_poly.pdbx_seq_one_letter_code
_entity_poly.pdbx_strand_id
1 'polypeptide(L)'
;MIKPLLTLAVLAVAFTAAQSHATGQKLEANDTIQGLGERVPAGRKNVSLSPLFKVYTFEKSGLTFAQINSSKDEVITVMAVTPGAQSRLPIGLAAQEPLIVVNDEKDRPLGMVTAAASCPCSATVVYQDANQMIVVVYGSNGEYITSYVLPRTKSPGSPQ
;
A
#
# COMPACT_ATOMS: atom_id res chain seq x y z
N MET A 1 30.92 -36.34 58.18
CA MET A 1 30.95 -36.20 56.71
C MET A 1 30.20 -34.92 56.34
N ILE A 2 30.93 -33.91 55.87
CA ILE A 2 30.42 -32.61 55.42
C ILE A 2 30.01 -32.77 53.95
N LYS A 3 28.81 -32.33 53.56
CA LYS A 3 28.39 -32.22 52.15
C LYS A 3 27.97 -30.79 51.83
N PRO A 4 28.31 -30.28 50.63
CA PRO A 4 28.45 -28.85 50.39
C PRO A 4 27.19 -28.19 49.84
N LEU A 5 27.19 -26.86 49.96
CA LEU A 5 26.32 -25.87 49.33
C LEU A 5 26.03 -26.16 47.85
N LEU A 6 24.80 -25.85 47.43
CA LEU A 6 24.51 -25.32 46.10
C LEU A 6 23.26 -24.44 46.18
N THR A 7 23.48 -23.16 46.44
CA THR A 7 22.49 -22.08 46.32
C THR A 7 22.27 -21.80 44.84
N LEU A 8 21.11 -22.18 44.30
CA LEU A 8 20.69 -21.82 42.94
C LEU A 8 20.15 -20.39 42.95
N ALA A 9 20.94 -19.43 42.48
CA ALA A 9 20.46 -18.09 42.18
C ALA A 9 19.70 -18.12 40.84
N VAL A 10 18.36 -18.10 40.89
CA VAL A 10 17.54 -17.91 39.69
C VAL A 10 17.51 -16.41 39.38
N LEU A 11 18.32 -15.99 38.41
CA LEU A 11 18.30 -14.63 37.88
C LEU A 11 17.08 -14.50 36.96
N ALA A 12 15.95 -14.08 37.51
CA ALA A 12 14.76 -13.76 36.74
C ALA A 12 14.99 -12.44 35.98
N VAL A 13 15.44 -12.55 34.73
CA VAL A 13 15.49 -11.41 33.82
C VAL A 13 14.05 -11.10 33.42
N ALA A 14 13.44 -10.14 34.10
CA ALA A 14 12.15 -9.59 33.70
C ALA A 14 12.33 -8.88 32.35
N PHE A 15 11.92 -9.53 31.26
CA PHE A 15 11.65 -8.84 30.02
C PHE A 15 10.41 -7.97 30.25
N THR A 16 10.63 -6.72 30.68
CA THR A 16 9.64 -5.66 30.56
C THR A 16 9.49 -5.38 29.07
N ALA A 17 8.64 -6.16 28.41
CA ALA A 17 8.09 -5.76 27.13
C ALA A 17 7.39 -4.42 27.37
N ALA A 18 8.05 -3.33 26.98
CA ALA A 18 7.42 -2.03 26.87
C ALA A 18 6.33 -2.18 25.81
N GLN A 19 5.13 -2.54 26.24
CA GLN A 19 3.93 -2.44 25.43
C GLN A 19 3.72 -0.94 25.23
N SER A 20 4.33 -0.40 24.17
CA SER A 20 3.96 0.89 23.64
C SER A 20 2.55 0.70 23.07
N HIS A 21 1.55 0.89 23.93
CA HIS A 21 0.19 1.09 23.48
C HIS A 21 0.23 2.41 22.72
N ALA A 22 0.05 2.34 21.40
CA ALA A 22 -0.19 3.53 20.60
C ALA A 22 -1.45 4.19 21.20
N THR A 23 -1.26 5.24 21.98
CA THR A 23 -2.36 6.08 22.45
C THR A 23 -3.05 6.60 21.20
N GLY A 24 -4.26 6.11 20.94
CA GLY A 24 -5.04 6.51 19.77
C GLY A 24 -5.10 8.02 19.70
N GLN A 25 -4.41 8.60 18.72
CA GLN A 25 -4.44 10.03 18.49
C GLN A 25 -5.89 10.40 18.14
N LYS A 26 -6.48 11.35 18.87
CA LYS A 26 -7.83 11.82 18.59
C LYS A 26 -7.82 12.40 17.17
N LEU A 27 -8.60 11.79 16.27
CA LEU A 27 -8.76 12.27 14.91
C LEU A 27 -9.49 13.62 14.96
N GLU A 28 -8.84 14.68 14.51
CA GLU A 28 -9.44 15.99 14.37
C GLU A 28 -10.12 16.12 13.00
N ALA A 29 -11.13 16.98 12.88
CA ALA A 29 -11.82 17.19 11.58
C ALA A 29 -10.84 17.61 10.47
N ASN A 30 -9.78 18.34 10.84
CA ASN A 30 -8.69 18.75 9.97
C ASN A 30 -7.81 17.58 9.52
N ASP A 31 -8.00 16.36 10.03
CA ASP A 31 -7.30 15.13 9.62
C ASP A 31 -7.98 14.43 8.43
N THR A 32 -9.17 14.87 8.02
CA THR A 32 -9.84 14.39 6.80
C THR A 32 -9.26 15.02 5.52
N ILE A 33 -9.29 14.27 4.41
CA ILE A 33 -8.94 14.76 3.07
C ILE A 33 -10.26 14.89 2.31
N GLN A 34 -10.64 16.11 1.94
CA GLN A 34 -11.89 16.36 1.23
C GLN A 34 -11.94 15.57 -0.08
N GLY A 35 -13.05 14.87 -0.33
CA GLY A 35 -13.23 14.03 -1.52
C GLY A 35 -12.63 12.62 -1.42
N LEU A 36 -11.76 12.35 -0.45
CA LEU A 36 -11.15 11.03 -0.32
C LEU A 36 -12.17 10.01 0.18
N GLY A 37 -12.25 8.87 -0.50
CA GLY A 37 -13.28 7.85 -0.25
C GLY A 37 -14.62 8.12 -0.93
N GLU A 38 -14.79 9.26 -1.60
CA GLU A 38 -15.98 9.51 -2.40
C GLU A 38 -15.92 8.78 -3.75
N ARG A 39 -17.09 8.35 -4.23
CA ARG A 39 -17.23 7.68 -5.54
C ARG A 39 -16.83 8.59 -6.71
N VAL A 40 -17.24 9.86 -6.63
CA VAL A 40 -16.91 10.90 -7.61
C VAL A 40 -16.50 12.15 -6.83
N PRO A 41 -15.21 12.29 -6.51
CA PRO A 41 -14.73 13.41 -5.71
C PRO A 41 -14.95 14.74 -6.45
N ALA A 42 -15.67 15.67 -5.82
CA ALA A 42 -15.99 16.96 -6.43
C ALA A 42 -14.72 17.76 -6.76
N GLY A 43 -14.63 18.29 -7.98
CA GLY A 43 -13.49 19.11 -8.43
C GLY A 43 -12.19 18.34 -8.66
N ARG A 44 -12.16 17.00 -8.53
CA ARG A 44 -11.00 16.19 -8.88
C ARG A 44 -11.12 15.67 -10.32
N LYS A 45 -10.00 15.74 -11.05
CA LYS A 45 -9.89 15.17 -12.40
C LYS A 45 -9.54 13.68 -12.30
N ASN A 46 -10.15 12.85 -13.14
CA ASN A 46 -9.68 11.49 -13.36
C ASN A 46 -8.33 11.54 -14.10
N VAL A 47 -7.26 11.08 -13.44
CA VAL A 47 -5.89 11.01 -13.98
C VAL A 47 -5.52 9.60 -14.45
N SER A 48 -6.51 8.70 -14.55
CA SER A 48 -6.26 7.32 -14.97
C SER A 48 -5.70 7.24 -16.38
N LEU A 49 -4.73 6.35 -16.55
CA LEU A 49 -4.20 5.94 -17.87
C LEU A 49 -4.98 4.76 -18.48
N SER A 50 -5.92 4.19 -17.74
CA SER A 50 -6.73 3.05 -18.17
C SER A 50 -8.19 3.45 -18.40
N PRO A 51 -8.87 2.91 -19.43
CA PRO A 51 -10.31 3.11 -19.61
C PRO A 51 -11.15 2.29 -18.62
N LEU A 52 -10.57 1.28 -17.97
CA LEU A 52 -11.27 0.36 -17.07
C LEU A 52 -11.36 0.87 -15.63
N PHE A 53 -10.46 1.77 -15.26
CA PHE A 53 -10.32 2.30 -13.92
C PHE A 53 -10.32 3.82 -13.94
N LYS A 54 -10.74 4.42 -12.83
CA LYS A 54 -10.63 5.86 -12.59
C LYS A 54 -9.62 6.05 -11.46
N VAL A 55 -8.80 7.09 -11.56
CA VAL A 55 -7.81 7.41 -10.53
C VAL A 55 -7.96 8.87 -10.16
N TYR A 56 -8.07 9.13 -8.87
CA TYR A 56 -8.07 10.47 -8.30
C TYR A 56 -6.91 10.58 -7.32
N THR A 57 -6.03 11.55 -7.52
CA THR A 57 -4.98 11.84 -6.54
C THR A 57 -5.53 12.74 -5.45
N PHE A 58 -4.88 12.78 -4.29
CA PHE A 58 -5.12 13.69 -3.17
C PHE A 58 -3.79 13.98 -2.47
N GLU A 59 -3.67 15.14 -1.84
CA GLU A 59 -2.43 15.52 -1.15
C GLU A 59 -2.75 16.02 0.25
N LYS A 60 -1.94 15.61 1.22
CA LYS A 60 -2.00 16.12 2.59
C LYS A 60 -0.69 15.88 3.33
N SER A 61 -0.21 16.91 4.03
CA SER A 61 0.98 16.81 4.88
C SER A 61 2.21 16.24 4.15
N GLY A 62 2.38 16.58 2.86
CA GLY A 62 3.47 16.07 2.02
C GLY A 62 3.28 14.63 1.53
N LEU A 63 2.18 13.97 1.88
CA LEU A 63 1.79 12.67 1.35
C LEU A 63 0.86 12.84 0.16
N THR A 64 1.12 12.07 -0.89
CA THR A 64 0.22 11.93 -2.04
C THR A 64 -0.51 10.60 -1.92
N PHE A 65 -1.82 10.63 -2.13
CA PHE A 65 -2.68 9.46 -2.11
C PHE A 65 -3.32 9.28 -3.47
N ALA A 66 -3.27 8.07 -4.02
CA ALA A 66 -3.99 7.68 -5.22
C ALA A 66 -5.17 6.81 -4.82
N GLN A 67 -6.38 7.30 -5.09
CA GLN A 67 -7.61 6.55 -4.98
C GLN A 67 -7.92 5.94 -6.34
N ILE A 68 -8.13 4.62 -6.37
CA ILE A 68 -8.50 3.86 -7.56
C ILE A 68 -9.97 3.48 -7.42
N ASN A 69 -10.76 3.84 -8.43
CA ASN A 69 -12.16 3.46 -8.56
C ASN A 69 -12.35 2.55 -9.77
N SER A 70 -13.40 1.74 -9.73
CA SER A 70 -13.88 1.02 -10.91
C SER A 70 -14.44 2.00 -11.95
N SER A 71 -14.66 1.52 -13.18
CA SER A 71 -15.36 2.31 -14.21
C SER A 71 -16.76 2.79 -13.76
N LYS A 72 -17.39 2.08 -12.81
CA LYS A 72 -18.69 2.39 -12.18
C LYS A 72 -18.58 3.29 -10.92
N ASP A 73 -17.45 3.95 -10.74
CA ASP A 73 -17.19 4.89 -9.63
C ASP A 73 -17.18 4.25 -8.24
N GLU A 74 -17.04 2.92 -8.13
CA GLU A 74 -16.87 2.28 -6.82
C GLU A 74 -15.43 2.42 -6.35
N VAL A 75 -15.22 2.88 -5.11
CA VAL A 75 -13.88 3.02 -4.55
C VAL A 75 -13.31 1.64 -4.25
N ILE A 76 -12.27 1.27 -4.98
CA ILE A 76 -11.61 -0.03 -4.84
C ILE A 76 -10.56 0.06 -3.74
N THR A 77 -9.63 1.00 -3.86
CA THR A 77 -8.53 1.14 -2.91
C THR A 77 -7.99 2.56 -2.88
N VAL A 78 -7.38 2.93 -1.77
CA VAL A 78 -6.63 4.18 -1.63
C VAL A 78 -5.22 3.85 -1.15
N MET A 79 -4.21 4.35 -1.84
CA MET A 79 -2.81 4.08 -1.52
C MET A 79 -2.03 5.39 -1.39
N ALA A 80 -1.21 5.50 -0.35
CA ALA A 80 -0.14 6.48 -0.31
C ALA A 80 0.90 6.12 -1.38
N VAL A 81 1.17 7.07 -2.26
CA VAL A 81 2.07 6.94 -3.42
C VAL A 81 3.33 7.78 -3.27
N THR A 82 3.60 8.28 -2.06
CA THR A 82 4.85 8.99 -1.78
C THR A 82 6.01 8.01 -1.71
N PRO A 83 7.13 8.25 -2.44
CA PRO A 83 8.32 7.41 -2.35
C PRO A 83 8.80 7.24 -0.90
N GLY A 84 8.99 6.00 -0.46
CA GLY A 84 9.45 5.65 0.89
C GLY A 84 8.38 5.67 1.98
N ALA A 85 7.14 6.05 1.65
CA ALA A 85 6.00 6.03 2.57
C ALA A 85 4.77 5.35 1.95
N GLN A 86 5.01 4.37 1.06
CA GLN A 86 3.93 3.65 0.39
C GLN A 86 3.14 2.81 1.40
N SER A 87 1.82 2.99 1.41
CA SER A 87 0.90 2.27 2.30
C SER A 87 -0.50 2.22 1.68
N ARG A 88 -1.31 1.23 2.06
CA ARG A 88 -2.72 1.19 1.68
C ARG A 88 -3.56 1.66 2.85
N LEU A 89 -4.47 2.59 2.58
CA LEU A 89 -5.46 3.06 3.54
C LEU A 89 -6.62 2.06 3.59
N PRO A 90 -7.27 1.87 4.76
CA PRO A 90 -8.42 0.98 4.91
C PRO A 90 -9.70 1.62 4.34
N ILE A 91 -9.68 1.96 3.05
CA ILE A 91 -10.78 2.61 2.32
C ILE A 91 -11.04 1.85 1.01
N GLY A 92 -12.30 1.54 0.74
CA GLY A 92 -12.75 0.85 -0.47
C GLY A 92 -12.85 -0.67 -0.32
N LEU A 93 -13.13 -1.34 -1.42
CA LEU A 93 -13.37 -2.79 -1.47
C LEU A 93 -12.14 -3.62 -1.07
N ALA A 94 -10.94 -3.18 -1.45
CA ALA A 94 -9.67 -3.85 -1.18
C ALA A 94 -8.95 -3.27 0.06
N ALA A 95 -9.69 -2.63 0.98
CA ALA A 95 -9.16 -1.96 2.17
C ALA A 95 -8.29 -2.85 3.08
N GLN A 96 -8.54 -4.16 3.09
CA GLN A 96 -7.87 -5.13 3.98
C GLN A 96 -6.74 -5.91 3.28
N GLU A 97 -6.53 -5.69 1.99
CA GLU A 97 -5.48 -6.38 1.25
C GLU A 97 -4.10 -5.78 1.55
N PRO A 98 -3.05 -6.60 1.70
CA PRO A 98 -1.69 -6.09 1.87
C PRO A 98 -1.25 -5.32 0.62
N LEU A 99 -0.61 -4.17 0.81
CA LEU A 99 0.01 -3.43 -0.29
C LEU A 99 1.26 -4.18 -0.75
N ILE A 100 1.37 -4.42 -2.05
CA ILE A 100 2.57 -5.03 -2.63
C ILE A 100 3.41 -3.92 -3.26
N VAL A 101 4.51 -3.58 -2.58
CA VAL A 101 5.53 -2.66 -3.08
C VAL A 101 6.71 -3.48 -3.58
N VAL A 102 7.12 -3.24 -4.82
CA VAL A 102 8.26 -3.94 -5.43
C VAL A 102 9.43 -2.96 -5.52
N ASN A 103 10.58 -3.33 -4.94
CA ASN A 103 11.83 -2.57 -5.03
C ASN A 103 12.84 -3.33 -5.89
N ASP A 104 13.47 -2.64 -6.84
CA ASP A 104 14.37 -3.23 -7.86
C ASP A 104 15.63 -3.91 -7.28
N GLU A 105 16.05 -3.58 -6.04
CA GLU A 105 17.33 -4.09 -5.51
C GLU A 105 17.29 -5.56 -5.06
N LYS A 106 16.10 -6.17 -4.92
CA LYS A 106 15.97 -7.59 -4.51
C LYS A 106 14.84 -8.37 -5.18
N ASP A 107 14.09 -7.82 -6.16
CA ASP A 107 13.04 -8.50 -6.95
C ASP A 107 12.08 -9.41 -6.15
N ARG A 108 11.97 -9.18 -4.84
CA ARG A 108 11.12 -9.96 -3.95
C ARG A 108 10.07 -9.00 -3.41
N PRO A 109 8.78 -9.27 -3.64
CA PRO A 109 7.75 -8.53 -2.92
C PRO A 109 8.07 -8.66 -1.42
N LEU A 110 7.98 -7.56 -0.69
CA LEU A 110 8.11 -7.54 0.76
C LEU A 110 6.90 -8.29 1.35
N GLY A 111 6.98 -9.62 1.37
CA GLY A 111 5.88 -10.51 1.71
C GLY A 111 5.62 -11.51 0.58
N MET A 112 5.57 -12.79 0.92
CA MET A 112 5.34 -13.90 -0.01
C MET A 112 4.14 -13.64 -0.92
N VAL A 113 4.36 -13.61 -2.24
CA VAL A 113 3.28 -13.63 -3.24
C VAL A 113 3.33 -14.96 -3.96
N THR A 114 2.71 -15.98 -3.37
CA THR A 114 2.29 -17.19 -4.11
C THR A 114 0.89 -16.94 -4.65
N ALA A 115 0.78 -16.12 -5.69
CA ALA A 115 -0.40 -16.07 -6.55
C ALA A 115 0.00 -16.54 -7.95
N ALA A 116 0.64 -17.71 -8.03
CA ALA A 116 0.77 -18.44 -9.28
C ALA A 116 -0.35 -19.49 -9.32
N ALA A 117 -1.38 -19.25 -10.14
CA ALA A 117 -2.00 -20.24 -11.03
C ALA A 117 -3.41 -19.84 -11.49
N SER A 118 -3.62 -19.85 -12.80
CA SER A 118 -4.89 -20.04 -13.54
C SER A 118 -5.91 -18.91 -13.70
N CYS A 119 -5.64 -17.69 -13.25
CA CYS A 119 -6.50 -16.57 -13.63
C CYS A 119 -6.12 -16.06 -15.04
N PRO A 120 -7.07 -15.92 -16.01
CA PRO A 120 -6.87 -15.08 -17.19
C PRO A 120 -6.84 -13.62 -16.75
N CYS A 121 -5.78 -13.27 -16.04
CA CYS A 121 -5.56 -11.98 -15.42
C CYS A 121 -4.85 -11.10 -16.43
N SER A 122 -5.43 -9.94 -16.71
CA SER A 122 -4.79 -8.87 -17.46
C SER A 122 -4.18 -7.86 -16.49
N ALA A 123 -3.20 -7.10 -16.95
CA ALA A 123 -2.58 -6.04 -16.16
C ALA A 123 -2.59 -4.73 -16.97
N THR A 124 -2.86 -3.62 -16.29
CA THR A 124 -2.80 -2.29 -16.90
C THR A 124 -2.17 -1.30 -15.95
N VAL A 125 -1.40 -0.36 -16.50
CA VAL A 125 -0.97 0.82 -15.77
C VAL A 125 -2.20 1.72 -15.63
N VAL A 126 -2.55 2.08 -14.40
CA VAL A 126 -3.68 2.98 -14.12
C VAL A 126 -3.20 4.39 -13.74
N TYR A 127 -1.98 4.51 -13.24
CA TYR A 127 -1.41 5.79 -12.82
C TYR A 127 0.10 5.77 -13.00
N GLN A 128 0.67 6.92 -13.35
CA GLN A 128 2.10 7.09 -13.50
C GLN A 128 2.48 8.55 -13.22
N ASP A 129 3.56 8.74 -12.46
CA ASP A 129 4.20 10.04 -12.28
C ASP A 129 5.71 9.98 -12.59
N ALA A 130 6.48 10.93 -12.06
CA ALA A 130 7.93 10.99 -12.24
C ALA A 130 8.69 9.88 -11.50
N ASN A 131 8.12 9.37 -10.41
CA ASN A 131 8.81 8.49 -9.46
C ASN A 131 8.29 7.05 -9.51
N GLN A 132 7.01 6.85 -9.82
CA GLN A 132 6.37 5.54 -9.74
C GLN A 132 5.19 5.36 -10.68
N MET A 133 4.77 4.11 -10.79
CA MET A 133 3.56 3.72 -11.51
C MET A 133 2.75 2.72 -10.68
N ILE A 134 1.43 2.76 -10.87
CA ILE A 134 0.51 1.79 -10.29
C ILE A 134 0.04 0.86 -11.40
N VAL A 135 0.30 -0.43 -11.22
CA VAL A 135 -0.20 -1.49 -12.08
C VAL A 135 -1.35 -2.19 -11.37
N VAL A 136 -2.51 -2.24 -12.01
CA VAL A 136 -3.66 -3.03 -11.54
C VAL A 136 -3.71 -4.33 -12.33
N VAL A 137 -3.81 -5.44 -11.60
CA VAL A 137 -4.13 -6.76 -12.14
C VAL A 137 -5.63 -6.97 -12.00
N TYR A 138 -6.28 -7.40 -13.07
CA TYR A 138 -7.72 -7.52 -13.17
C TYR A 138 -8.14 -8.76 -13.96
N GLY A 139 -9.32 -9.29 -13.65
CA GLY A 139 -9.90 -10.46 -14.30
C GLY A 139 -10.57 -10.13 -15.64
N SER A 140 -11.10 -11.15 -16.32
CA SER A 140 -11.70 -11.06 -17.67
C SER A 140 -12.78 -9.98 -17.83
N ASN A 141 -13.46 -9.61 -16.74
CA ASN A 141 -14.56 -8.64 -16.73
C ASN A 141 -14.15 -7.23 -16.25
N GLY A 142 -12.85 -6.95 -16.12
CA GLY A 142 -12.36 -5.70 -15.53
C GLY A 142 -12.46 -5.68 -14.00
N GLU A 143 -12.72 -6.82 -13.37
CA GLU A 143 -12.77 -6.98 -11.93
C GLU A 143 -11.36 -6.81 -11.34
N TYR A 144 -11.22 -5.92 -10.35
CA TYR A 144 -9.95 -5.72 -9.66
C TYR A 144 -9.56 -6.96 -8.87
N ILE A 145 -8.29 -7.37 -8.99
CA ILE A 145 -7.73 -8.51 -8.25
C ILE A 145 -6.66 -8.02 -7.29
N THR A 146 -5.72 -7.22 -7.77
CA THR A 146 -4.69 -6.61 -6.92
C THR A 146 -4.03 -5.42 -7.60
N SER A 147 -3.20 -4.69 -6.86
CA SER A 147 -2.39 -3.59 -7.40
C SER A 147 -0.98 -3.60 -6.83
N TYR A 148 -0.04 -3.22 -7.69
CA TYR A 148 1.37 -3.08 -7.40
C TYR A 148 1.78 -1.63 -7.56
N VAL A 149 2.62 -1.15 -6.63
CA VAL A 149 3.32 0.12 -6.77
C VAL A 149 4.76 -0.19 -7.16
N LEU A 150 5.15 0.27 -8.35
CA LEU A 150 6.47 0.04 -8.93
C LEU A 150 7.22 1.38 -9.06
N PRO A 151 8.50 1.46 -8.66
CA PRO A 151 9.33 2.61 -8.96
C PRO A 151 9.51 2.75 -10.47
N ARG A 152 9.62 3.98 -10.95
CA ARG A 152 10.07 4.22 -12.31
C ARG A 152 11.59 4.21 -12.30
N THR A 153 12.17 3.17 -12.88
CA THR A 153 13.54 3.28 -13.36
C THR A 153 13.58 4.41 -14.38
N LYS A 154 14.47 5.40 -14.20
CA LYS A 154 14.85 6.27 -15.30
C LYS A 154 15.28 5.33 -16.42
N SER A 155 14.64 5.42 -17.59
CA SER A 155 15.06 4.66 -18.76
C SER A 155 16.59 4.76 -18.87
N PRO A 156 17.33 3.63 -18.95
CA PRO A 156 18.76 3.72 -19.20
C PRO A 156 18.90 4.52 -20.48
N GLY A 157 19.49 5.72 -20.38
CA GLY A 157 19.67 6.60 -21.51
C GLY A 157 20.29 5.80 -22.64
N SER A 158 19.75 5.97 -23.86
CA SER A 158 20.33 5.39 -25.06
C SER A 158 21.84 5.54 -25.02
N PRO A 159 22.63 4.48 -25.27
CA PRO A 159 24.07 4.62 -25.41
C PRO A 159 24.33 5.68 -26.50
N GLN A 160 25.04 6.75 -26.14
CA GLN A 160 25.67 7.64 -27.11
C GLN A 160 26.85 6.92 -27.77
#